data_AF-A0A317JCW1-F1
#
_entry.id   AF-A0A317JCW1-F1
#
_cell.length_a   1.000
_cell.length_b   1.000
_cell.length_c   1.000
_cell.angle_alpha   90.00
_cell.angle_beta   90.00
_cell.angle_gamma   90.00
#
_symmetry.space_group_name_H-M   'P 1'
#
loop_
_entity.id
_entity.type
_entity.pdbx_description
1 polymer ?
#
loop_
_entity_poly.entity_id
_entity_poly.type
_entity_poly.pdbx_seq_one_letter_code
_entity_poly.pdbx_strand_id
1 'polypeptide(L)'
;MFHASILDNEIWKEKAYLPGFSAIAAGVLAALAAHRFSTPPKWLQALLHLCGLAGVFVVICFNKWTWQLIHDATLLFLTMATASLLYCLSLPLSLPPRPLRATGWLRSMGRLSYEIYLVHMFVVWPVVDYCKIANIDPIYNLLWYSLAILGSWGLGWLIARFFSIPTEKALRNGLPGRNIAESRISHPWRPEKGHPDRLK
;
A
#
# COMPACT_ATOMS: atom_id res chain seq x y z
N MET A 1 3.66 -0.91 38.43
CA MET A 1 4.76 -1.67 37.80
C MET A 1 4.50 -2.01 36.31
N PHE A 2 3.77 -1.16 35.55
CA PHE A 2 3.53 -1.35 34.10
C PHE A 2 3.97 -0.14 33.24
N HIS A 3 4.37 0.99 33.85
CA HIS A 3 4.80 2.19 33.11
C HIS A 3 6.29 2.17 32.73
N ALA A 4 7.12 1.40 33.45
CA ALA A 4 8.56 1.31 33.18
C ALA A 4 8.91 0.35 32.03
N SER A 5 8.00 -0.54 31.61
CA SER A 5 8.26 -1.52 30.54
C SER A 5 7.99 -1.01 29.12
N ILE A 6 7.44 0.20 28.97
CA ILE A 6 7.10 0.80 27.66
C ILE A 6 8.21 1.74 27.18
N LEU A 7 8.95 2.37 28.09
CA LEU A 7 9.94 3.39 27.76
C LEU A 7 11.26 2.79 27.23
N ASP A 8 11.63 1.59 27.66
CA ASP A 8 12.90 0.92 27.27
C ASP A 8 12.74 -0.17 26.19
N ASN A 9 11.56 -0.31 25.59
CA ASN A 9 11.32 -1.38 24.64
C ASN A 9 11.11 -0.82 23.22
N GLU A 10 12.22 -0.62 22.51
CA GLU A 10 12.23 -0.14 21.10
C GLU A 10 11.30 -0.97 20.18
N ILE A 11 11.09 -2.25 20.52
CA ILE A 11 10.18 -3.17 19.80
C ILE A 11 8.72 -2.66 19.81
N TRP A 12 8.29 -1.93 20.83
CA TRP A 12 6.93 -1.37 20.90
C TRP A 12 6.77 -0.07 20.12
N LYS A 13 7.85 0.68 19.88
CA LYS A 13 7.85 1.80 18.92
C LYS A 13 7.74 1.30 17.48
N GLU A 14 8.36 0.15 17.17
CA GLU A 14 8.26 -0.47 15.85
C GLU A 14 6.90 -1.14 15.59
N LYS A 15 6.20 -1.59 16.65
CA LYS A 15 4.78 -2.01 16.60
C LYS A 15 3.79 -0.84 16.76
N ALA A 16 4.25 0.40 16.71
CA ALA A 16 3.36 1.54 16.83
C ALA A 16 2.38 1.54 15.64
N TYR A 17 1.09 1.58 15.96
CA TYR A 17 0.03 1.78 14.98
C TYR A 17 0.19 3.12 14.22
N LEU A 18 0.88 4.10 14.82
CA LEU A 18 1.05 5.45 14.27
C LEU A 18 1.76 5.49 12.90
N PRO A 19 2.94 4.86 12.70
CA PRO A 19 3.55 4.73 11.38
C PRO A 19 2.63 4.10 10.33
N GLY A 20 1.84 3.10 10.70
CA GLY A 20 0.84 2.52 9.80
C GLY A 20 -0.25 3.53 9.42
N PHE A 21 -0.79 4.26 10.40
CA PHE A 21 -1.78 5.30 10.15
C PHE A 21 -1.22 6.48 9.33
N SER A 22 0.03 6.89 9.56
CA SER A 22 0.66 7.95 8.78
C SER A 22 0.89 7.53 7.33
N ALA A 23 1.26 6.26 7.08
CA ALA A 23 1.38 5.71 5.74
C ALA A 23 0.03 5.73 4.99
N ILE A 24 -1.04 5.30 5.65
CA ILE A 24 -2.39 5.36 5.07
C ILE A 24 -2.80 6.82 4.80
N ALA A 25 -2.62 7.70 5.77
CA ALA A 25 -2.96 9.13 5.64
C ALA A 25 -2.18 9.79 4.50
N ALA A 26 -0.88 9.52 4.37
CA ALA A 26 -0.06 10.03 3.27
C ALA A 26 -0.55 9.50 1.90
N GLY A 27 -0.94 8.22 1.81
CA GLY A 27 -1.54 7.65 0.61
C GLY A 27 -2.86 8.32 0.24
N VAL A 28 -3.74 8.57 1.22
CA VAL A 28 -5.01 9.29 1.02
C VAL A 28 -4.76 10.73 0.56
N LEU A 29 -3.81 11.43 1.19
CA LEU A 29 -3.43 12.80 0.80
C LEU A 29 -2.87 12.84 -0.63
N ALA A 30 -2.02 11.88 -1.00
CA ALA A 30 -1.52 11.76 -2.36
C ALA A 30 -2.65 11.54 -3.38
N ALA A 31 -3.63 10.68 -3.06
CA ALA A 31 -4.79 10.44 -3.92
C ALA A 31 -5.68 11.68 -4.05
N LEU A 32 -5.95 12.39 -2.95
CA LEU A 32 -6.70 13.65 -2.96
C LEU A 32 -5.97 14.74 -3.74
N ALA A 33 -4.64 14.83 -3.58
CA ALA A 33 -3.82 15.76 -4.34
C ALA A 33 -3.89 15.48 -5.84
N ALA A 34 -3.81 14.21 -6.25
CA ALA A 34 -3.90 13.80 -7.65
C ALA A 34 -5.28 14.10 -8.27
N HIS A 35 -6.34 14.07 -7.44
CA HIS A 35 -7.69 14.39 -7.89
C HIS A 35 -7.97 15.91 -7.93
N ARG A 36 -7.40 16.68 -6.99
CA ARG A 36 -7.73 18.10 -6.79
C ARG A 36 -6.81 19.06 -7.53
N PHE A 37 -5.54 18.73 -7.70
CA PHE A 37 -4.57 19.63 -8.32
C PHE A 37 -4.40 19.33 -9.81
N SER A 38 -4.17 20.39 -10.59
CA SER A 38 -3.77 20.27 -11.99
C SER A 38 -2.45 19.51 -12.11
N THR A 39 -2.29 18.79 -13.22
CA THR A 39 -1.08 18.02 -13.49
C THR A 39 0.16 18.93 -13.44
N PRO A 40 1.16 18.65 -12.58
CA PRO A 40 2.36 19.47 -12.48
C PRO A 40 3.19 19.40 -13.78
N PRO A 41 4.14 20.32 -14.01
CA PRO A 41 5.00 20.26 -15.19
C PRO A 41 5.84 18.98 -15.22
N LYS A 42 6.17 18.49 -16.41
CA LYS A 42 6.84 17.19 -16.63
C LYS A 42 8.17 17.04 -15.87
N TRP A 43 8.94 18.12 -15.72
CA TRP A 43 10.20 18.08 -14.96
C TRP A 43 9.98 17.79 -13.47
N LEU A 44 8.93 18.35 -12.88
CA LEU A 44 8.59 18.15 -11.47
C LEU A 44 8.05 16.73 -11.26
N GLN A 45 7.27 16.21 -12.21
CA GLN A 45 6.85 14.80 -12.21
C GLN A 45 8.06 13.86 -12.26
N ALA A 46 9.01 14.11 -13.16
CA ALA A 46 10.22 13.30 -13.28
C ALA A 46 11.06 13.35 -11.99
N LEU A 47 11.21 14.53 -11.39
CA LEU A 47 11.90 14.70 -10.12
C LEU A 47 11.21 13.93 -8.99
N LEU A 48 9.90 14.11 -8.80
CA LEU A 48 9.14 13.40 -7.77
C LEU A 48 9.18 11.88 -7.96
N HIS A 49 9.06 11.41 -9.20
CA HIS A 49 9.15 9.99 -9.52
C HIS A 49 10.54 9.43 -9.22
N LEU A 50 11.61 10.11 -9.65
CA LEU A 50 12.98 9.68 -9.42
C LEU A 50 13.33 9.72 -7.93
N CYS A 51 12.96 10.78 -7.22
CA CYS A 51 13.15 10.91 -5.77
C CYS A 51 12.36 9.85 -5.00
N GLY A 52 11.11 9.58 -5.38
CA GLY A 52 10.29 8.53 -4.77
C GLY A 52 10.89 7.14 -4.99
N LEU A 53 11.27 6.83 -6.22
CA LEU A 53 11.91 5.57 -6.58
C LEU A 53 13.25 5.39 -5.85
N ALA A 54 14.10 6.42 -5.87
CA ALA A 54 15.39 6.41 -5.17
C ALA A 54 15.21 6.29 -3.66
N GLY A 55 14.26 7.00 -3.07
CA GLY A 55 13.97 6.94 -1.64
C GLY A 55 13.53 5.54 -1.20
N VAL A 56 12.60 4.92 -1.93
CA VAL A 56 12.18 3.52 -1.69
C VAL A 56 13.37 2.57 -1.86
N PHE A 57 14.15 2.72 -2.93
CA PHE A 57 15.33 1.88 -3.17
C PHE A 57 16.37 1.99 -2.06
N VAL A 58 16.68 3.21 -1.61
CA VAL A 58 17.64 3.46 -0.53
C VAL A 58 17.20 2.77 0.75
N VAL A 59 15.93 2.92 1.14
CA VAL A 59 15.43 2.27 2.37
C VAL A 59 15.46 0.75 2.27
N ILE A 60 15.06 0.17 1.12
CA ILE A 60 15.04 -1.30 0.96
C ILE A 60 16.45 -1.88 0.96
N CYS A 61 17.39 -1.29 0.20
CA CYS A 61 18.74 -1.85 0.04
C CYS A 61 19.71 -1.45 1.16
N PHE A 62 19.52 -0.27 1.77
CA PHE A 62 20.43 0.30 2.75
C PHE A 62 19.75 0.58 4.09
N ASN A 63 18.69 -0.17 4.44
CA ASN A 63 17.91 0.02 5.66
C ASN A 63 18.78 0.24 6.91
N LYS A 64 19.82 -0.58 7.09
CA LYS A 64 20.73 -0.48 8.24
C LYS A 64 21.41 0.89 8.31
N TRP A 65 21.87 1.41 7.17
CA TRP A 65 22.53 2.70 7.09
C TRP A 65 21.52 3.84 7.25
N THR A 66 20.37 3.75 6.59
CA THR A 66 19.29 4.74 6.76
C THR A 66 18.82 4.83 8.21
N TRP A 67 18.62 3.68 8.86
CA TRP A 67 18.30 3.62 10.29
C TRP A 67 19.37 4.30 11.15
N GLN A 68 20.64 4.11 10.85
CA GLN A 68 21.73 4.75 11.61
C GLN A 68 21.79 6.27 11.42
N LEU A 69 21.38 6.80 10.27
CA LEU A 69 21.44 8.24 9.99
C LEU A 69 20.23 9.01 10.55
N ILE A 70 19.03 8.45 10.36
CA ILE A 70 17.78 9.18 10.62
C ILE A 70 16.83 8.45 11.59
N HIS A 71 17.20 7.26 12.09
CA HIS A 71 16.48 6.49 13.11
C HIS A 71 14.95 6.44 12.84
N ASP A 72 14.15 6.97 13.76
CA ASP A 72 12.69 6.99 13.72
C ASP A 72 12.12 7.68 12.46
N ALA A 73 12.85 8.62 11.85
CA ALA A 73 12.39 9.31 10.64
C ALA A 73 12.48 8.44 9.38
N THR A 74 13.12 7.26 9.44
CA THR A 74 13.20 6.30 8.31
C THR A 74 11.81 5.94 7.78
N LEU A 75 10.86 5.69 8.67
CA LEU A 75 9.48 5.34 8.28
C LEU A 75 8.73 6.51 7.65
N LEU A 76 8.95 7.73 8.15
CA LEU A 76 8.37 8.94 7.55
C LEU A 76 8.96 9.20 6.17
N PHE A 77 10.28 9.05 6.03
CA PHE A 77 10.98 9.18 4.75
C PHE A 77 10.47 8.16 3.73
N LEU A 78 10.37 6.88 4.11
CA LEU A 78 9.82 5.83 3.26
C LEU A 78 8.36 6.13 2.86
N THR A 79 7.55 6.61 3.82
CA THR A 79 6.15 6.97 3.58
C THR A 79 6.03 8.10 2.57
N MET A 80 6.82 9.16 2.72
CA MET A 80 6.82 10.30 1.80
C MET A 80 7.34 9.91 0.41
N ALA A 81 8.40 9.09 0.33
CA ALA A 81 8.92 8.58 -0.93
C ALA A 81 7.91 7.68 -1.67
N THR A 82 7.18 6.85 -0.91
CA THR A 82 6.12 6.00 -1.49
C THR A 82 4.92 6.84 -1.93
N ALA A 83 4.51 7.83 -1.13
CA ALA A 83 3.40 8.71 -1.46
C ALA A 83 3.69 9.56 -2.71
N SER A 84 4.91 10.10 -2.86
CA SER A 84 5.31 10.84 -4.06
C SER A 84 5.35 9.94 -5.30
N LEU A 85 5.86 8.71 -5.17
CA LEU A 85 5.88 7.74 -6.25
C LEU A 85 4.46 7.36 -6.69
N LEU A 86 3.57 7.07 -5.74
CA LEU A 86 2.16 6.74 -6.01
C LEU A 86 1.41 7.92 -6.63
N TYR A 87 1.65 9.15 -6.16
CA TYR A 87 1.10 10.36 -6.77
C TYR A 87 1.49 10.45 -8.24
N CYS A 88 2.78 10.33 -8.58
CA CYS A 88 3.24 10.36 -9.97
C CYS A 88 2.67 9.21 -10.81
N LEU A 89 2.56 8.00 -10.26
CA LEU A 89 1.99 6.84 -10.96
C LEU A 89 0.47 6.96 -11.19
N SER A 90 -0.21 7.80 -10.40
CA SER A 90 -1.65 8.05 -10.54
C SER A 90 -1.98 9.12 -11.59
N LEU A 91 -0.99 9.92 -12.02
CA LEU A 91 -1.21 10.96 -13.00
C LEU A 91 -1.48 10.36 -14.40
N PRO A 92 -2.32 11.02 -15.22
CA PRO A 92 -2.62 10.55 -16.56
C PRO A 92 -1.35 10.55 -17.42
N LEU A 93 -0.98 9.37 -17.91
CA LEU A 93 0.12 9.20 -18.85
C LEU A 93 -0.35 9.59 -20.26
N SER A 94 0.51 10.30 -21.01
CA SER A 94 0.23 10.67 -22.40
C SER A 94 0.14 9.44 -23.34
N LEU A 95 0.68 8.30 -22.93
CA LEU A 95 0.59 7.03 -23.64
C LEU A 95 0.21 5.92 -22.65
N PRO A 96 -0.71 5.02 -23.01
CA PRO A 96 -1.05 3.89 -22.16
C PRO A 96 0.19 3.01 -21.96
N PRO A 97 0.60 2.73 -20.70
CA PRO A 97 1.77 1.92 -20.44
C PRO A 97 1.54 0.51 -20.98
N ARG A 98 2.44 0.03 -21.85
CA ARG A 98 2.38 -1.35 -22.35
C ARG A 98 2.75 -2.29 -21.20
N PRO A 99 1.84 -3.19 -20.77
CA PRO A 99 2.17 -4.13 -19.72
C PRO A 99 3.25 -5.09 -20.25
N LEU A 100 4.42 -5.09 -19.63
CA LEU A 100 5.44 -6.09 -19.90
C LEU A 100 4.90 -7.44 -19.41
N ARG A 101 4.80 -8.43 -20.30
CA ARG A 101 4.25 -9.77 -19.97
C ARG A 101 4.92 -10.40 -18.75
N ALA A 102 6.23 -10.16 -18.56
CA ALA A 102 7.00 -10.68 -17.44
C ALA A 102 6.63 -10.06 -16.07
N THR A 103 6.08 -8.85 -16.02
CA THR A 103 5.72 -8.19 -14.74
C THR A 103 4.31 -8.53 -14.27
N GLY A 104 3.57 -9.34 -15.03
CA GLY A 104 2.22 -9.77 -14.67
C GLY A 104 2.17 -10.51 -13.33
N TRP A 105 3.17 -11.37 -13.06
CA TRP A 105 3.27 -12.08 -11.79
C TRP A 105 3.55 -11.12 -10.62
N LEU A 106 4.54 -10.23 -10.76
CA LEU A 106 4.85 -9.23 -9.74
C LEU A 106 3.66 -8.29 -9.46
N ARG A 107 2.94 -7.89 -10.53
CA ARG A 107 1.70 -7.12 -10.39
C ARG A 107 0.62 -7.90 -9.64
N SER A 108 0.53 -9.21 -9.85
CA SER A 108 -0.42 -10.06 -9.13
C SER A 108 -0.07 -10.15 -7.63
N MET A 109 1.22 -10.22 -7.28
CA MET A 109 1.65 -10.17 -5.88
C MET A 109 1.26 -8.86 -5.21
N GLY A 110 1.47 -7.72 -5.88
CA GLY A 110 1.05 -6.42 -5.35
C GLY A 110 -0.47 -6.34 -5.12
N ARG A 111 -1.27 -6.88 -6.05
CA ARG A 111 -2.75 -6.92 -5.93
C ARG A 111 -3.25 -7.83 -4.81
N LEU A 112 -2.55 -8.93 -4.55
CA LEU A 112 -2.89 -9.93 -3.53
C LEU A 112 -2.13 -9.70 -2.21
N SER A 113 -1.41 -8.57 -2.10
CA SER A 113 -0.51 -8.30 -0.99
C SER A 113 -1.19 -8.40 0.37
N TYR A 114 -2.45 -7.97 0.46
CA TYR A 114 -3.26 -8.05 1.67
C TYR A 114 -3.55 -9.51 2.07
N GLU A 115 -4.06 -10.32 1.15
CA GLU A 115 -4.33 -11.74 1.41
C GLU A 115 -3.05 -12.49 1.75
N ILE A 116 -1.97 -12.25 0.99
CA ILE A 116 -0.65 -12.83 1.24
C ILE A 116 -0.17 -12.48 2.65
N TYR A 117 -0.29 -11.20 3.04
CA TYR A 117 0.07 -10.76 4.39
C TYR A 117 -0.73 -11.49 5.47
N LEU A 118 -2.03 -11.73 5.27
CA LEU A 118 -2.82 -12.47 6.26
C LEU A 118 -2.44 -13.94 6.36
N VAL A 119 -2.03 -14.57 5.25
CA VAL A 119 -1.95 -16.04 5.18
C VAL A 119 -0.54 -16.60 5.11
N HIS A 120 0.46 -15.77 4.85
CA HIS A 120 1.85 -16.24 4.68
C HIS A 120 2.38 -16.99 5.90
N MET A 121 1.95 -16.67 7.12
CA MET A 121 2.38 -17.38 8.33
C MET A 121 1.97 -18.86 8.33
N PHE A 122 0.82 -19.20 7.73
CA PHE A 122 0.40 -20.60 7.56
C PHE A 122 1.29 -21.39 6.59
N VAL A 123 2.06 -20.70 5.74
CA VAL A 123 3.02 -21.31 4.80
C VAL A 123 4.43 -21.28 5.39
N VAL A 124 4.85 -20.15 5.96
CA VAL A 124 6.20 -19.95 6.49
C VAL A 124 6.48 -20.89 7.66
N TRP A 125 5.55 -21.04 8.61
CA TRP A 125 5.79 -21.89 9.78
C TRP A 125 6.04 -23.36 9.41
N PRO A 126 5.18 -24.04 8.62
CA PRO A 126 5.46 -25.41 8.21
C PRO A 126 6.77 -25.55 7.42
N VAL A 127 7.08 -24.60 6.54
CA VAL A 127 8.33 -24.64 5.77
C VAL A 127 9.55 -24.54 6.69
N VAL A 128 9.54 -23.60 7.63
CA VAL A 128 10.65 -23.42 8.59
C VAL A 128 10.78 -24.63 9.52
N ASP A 129 9.65 -25.17 10.00
CA ASP A 129 9.65 -26.34 10.87
C ASP A 129 10.23 -27.57 10.15
N TYR A 130 9.80 -27.81 8.90
CA TYR A 130 10.33 -28.88 8.08
C TYR A 130 11.85 -28.72 7.82
N CYS A 131 12.32 -27.52 7.49
CA CYS A 131 13.75 -27.27 7.29
C CYS A 131 14.59 -27.55 8.55
N LYS A 132 14.04 -27.27 9.74
CA LYS A 132 14.70 -27.56 11.02
C LYS A 132 14.80 -29.07 11.29
N ILE A 133 13.70 -29.79 11.07
CA ILE A 133 13.66 -31.25 11.29
C ILE A 133 14.58 -31.99 10.31
N ALA A 134 14.60 -31.56 9.04
CA ALA A 134 15.43 -32.15 8.01
C ALA A 134 16.91 -31.72 8.05
N ASN A 135 17.28 -30.85 9.00
CA ASN A 135 18.65 -30.31 9.20
C ASN A 135 19.29 -29.83 7.89
N ILE A 136 18.52 -29.06 7.11
CA ILE A 136 18.88 -28.69 5.74
C ILE A 136 20.06 -27.72 5.74
N ASP A 137 21.04 -28.00 4.87
CA ASP A 137 22.19 -27.13 4.67
C ASP A 137 21.77 -25.71 4.26
N PRO A 138 22.43 -24.65 4.80
CA PRO A 138 22.11 -23.26 4.50
C PRO A 138 22.15 -22.91 3.00
N ILE A 139 22.85 -23.70 2.18
CA ILE A 139 22.96 -23.54 0.73
C ILE A 139 21.58 -23.66 0.05
N TYR A 140 20.67 -24.49 0.59
CA TYR A 140 19.33 -24.68 0.03
C TYR A 140 18.30 -23.67 0.55
N ASN A 141 18.69 -22.74 1.45
CA ASN A 141 17.77 -21.75 2.01
C ASN A 141 17.08 -20.93 0.92
N LEU A 142 17.80 -20.57 -0.16
CA LEU A 142 17.22 -19.82 -1.27
C LEU A 142 16.04 -20.56 -1.93
N LEU A 143 16.15 -21.88 -2.07
CA LEU A 143 15.09 -22.71 -2.65
C LEU A 143 13.86 -22.71 -1.73
N TRP A 144 14.07 -22.87 -0.43
CA TRP A 144 12.98 -22.87 0.56
C TRP A 144 12.32 -21.51 0.74
N TYR A 145 13.08 -20.41 0.67
CA TYR A 145 12.52 -19.06 0.60
C TYR A 145 11.66 -18.87 -0.64
N SER A 146 12.15 -19.33 -1.80
CA SER A 146 11.39 -19.27 -3.05
C SER A 146 10.09 -20.08 -2.93
N LEU A 147 10.15 -21.27 -2.32
CA LEU A 147 8.97 -22.10 -2.07
C LEU A 147 7.99 -21.42 -1.11
N ALA A 148 8.47 -20.82 -0.02
CA ALA A 148 7.62 -20.10 0.93
C ALA A 148 6.92 -18.90 0.28
N ILE A 149 7.64 -18.14 -0.57
CA ILE A 149 7.08 -17.01 -1.32
C ILE A 149 6.01 -17.48 -2.31
N LEU A 150 6.31 -18.52 -3.10
CA LEU A 150 5.38 -19.06 -4.08
C LEU A 150 4.15 -19.69 -3.41
N GLY A 151 4.35 -20.40 -2.31
CA GLY A 151 3.26 -20.98 -1.50
C GLY A 151 2.37 -19.90 -0.89
N SER A 152 2.96 -18.85 -0.32
CA SER A 152 2.21 -17.73 0.25
C SER A 152 1.41 -16.98 -0.82
N TRP A 153 2.00 -16.75 -1.99
CA TRP A 153 1.31 -16.17 -3.14
C TRP A 153 0.16 -17.03 -3.64
N GLY A 154 0.38 -18.33 -3.81
CA GLY A 154 -0.64 -19.29 -4.25
C GLY A 154 -1.82 -19.38 -3.27
N LEU A 155 -1.53 -19.45 -1.97
CA LEU A 155 -2.55 -19.47 -0.93
C LEU A 155 -3.32 -18.14 -0.86
N GLY A 156 -2.63 -17.01 -0.95
CA GLY A 156 -3.26 -15.69 -1.03
C GLY A 156 -4.16 -15.55 -2.25
N TRP A 157 -3.72 -16.05 -3.42
CA TRP A 157 -4.53 -16.09 -4.63
C TRP A 157 -5.80 -16.94 -4.46
N LEU A 158 -5.67 -18.12 -3.82
CA LEU A 158 -6.79 -19.02 -3.57
C LEU A 158 -7.84 -18.34 -2.70
N ILE A 159 -7.42 -17.74 -1.59
CA ILE A 159 -8.32 -17.06 -0.65
C ILE A 159 -8.96 -15.85 -1.31
N ALA A 160 -8.20 -15.05 -2.07
CA ALA A 160 -8.75 -13.94 -2.81
C ALA A 160 -9.85 -14.41 -3.80
N ARG A 161 -9.60 -15.50 -4.52
CA ARG A 161 -10.51 -16.02 -5.55
C ARG A 161 -11.79 -16.61 -4.97
N PHE A 162 -11.68 -17.37 -3.89
CA PHE A 162 -12.79 -18.15 -3.34
C PHE A 162 -13.51 -17.49 -2.15
N PHE A 163 -12.87 -16.56 -1.45
CA PHE A 163 -13.44 -15.87 -0.30
C PHE A 163 -13.52 -14.36 -0.48
N SER A 164 -12.41 -13.65 -0.72
CA SER A 164 -12.39 -12.17 -0.71
C SER A 164 -13.28 -11.58 -1.81
N ILE A 165 -13.04 -11.96 -3.07
CA ILE A 165 -13.76 -11.43 -4.23
C ILE A 165 -15.28 -11.72 -4.18
N PRO A 166 -15.75 -12.96 -3.88
CA PRO A 166 -17.19 -13.20 -3.81
C PRO A 166 -17.83 -12.43 -2.65
N THR A 167 -17.17 -12.35 -1.49
CA THR A 167 -17.68 -11.60 -0.34
C THR A 167 -17.75 -10.11 -0.63
N GLU A 168 -16.74 -9.54 -1.28
CA GLU A 168 -16.75 -8.14 -1.71
C GLU A 168 -17.92 -7.85 -2.67
N LYS A 169 -18.16 -8.74 -3.64
CA LYS A 169 -19.29 -8.60 -4.58
C LYS A 169 -20.63 -8.71 -3.85
N ALA A 170 -20.78 -9.67 -2.95
CA ALA A 170 -22.01 -9.83 -2.16
C ALA A 170 -22.27 -8.59 -1.29
N LEU A 171 -21.25 -8.06 -0.64
CA LEU A 171 -21.34 -6.84 0.17
C LEU A 171 -21.69 -5.62 -0.70
N ARG A 172 -21.03 -5.44 -1.84
CA ARG A 172 -21.32 -4.33 -2.77
C ARG A 172 -22.74 -4.38 -3.34
N ASN A 173 -23.27 -5.58 -3.59
CA ASN A 173 -24.63 -5.77 -4.09
C ASN A 173 -25.68 -5.63 -2.98
N GLY A 174 -25.32 -5.93 -1.72
CA GLY A 174 -26.21 -5.82 -0.57
C GLY A 174 -26.26 -4.43 0.08
N LEU A 175 -25.32 -3.53 -0.23
CA LEU A 175 -25.31 -2.15 0.30
C LEU A 175 -26.26 -1.24 -0.51
N PRO A 176 -27.37 -0.75 0.07
CA PRO A 176 -28.38 0.05 -0.66
C PRO A 176 -27.93 1.46 -1.06
N GLY A 177 -26.69 1.88 -0.74
CA GLY A 177 -26.26 3.28 -0.77
C GLY A 177 -25.62 3.79 -2.07
N ARG A 178 -25.31 2.93 -3.04
CA ARG A 178 -24.56 3.37 -4.25
C ARG A 178 -25.42 4.15 -5.24
N ASN A 179 -26.73 3.84 -5.33
CA ASN A 179 -27.66 4.54 -6.22
C ASN A 179 -27.94 6.00 -5.77
N ILE A 180 -27.74 6.33 -4.50
CA ILE A 180 -28.02 7.67 -3.95
C ILE A 180 -26.85 8.64 -4.18
N ALA A 181 -25.60 8.14 -4.23
CA ALA A 181 -24.43 8.95 -4.49
C ALA A 181 -24.31 9.32 -5.99
N GLU A 182 -24.57 8.37 -6.90
CA GLU A 182 -24.58 8.63 -8.35
C GLU A 182 -25.72 9.58 -8.76
N SER A 183 -26.92 9.48 -8.15
CA SER A 183 -28.03 10.40 -8.43
C SER A 183 -27.82 11.83 -7.91
N ARG A 184 -26.95 12.01 -6.90
CA ARG A 184 -26.64 13.32 -6.31
C ARG A 184 -25.49 14.04 -7.02
N ILE A 185 -24.64 13.31 -7.75
CA ILE A 185 -23.57 13.86 -8.59
C ILE A 185 -24.09 14.26 -9.98
N SER A 186 -25.15 13.61 -10.48
CA SER A 186 -25.80 13.98 -11.75
C SER A 186 -26.69 15.23 -11.66
N HIS A 187 -26.97 15.75 -10.46
CA HIS A 187 -27.52 17.08 -10.31
C HIS A 187 -26.36 18.08 -10.18
N PRO A 188 -26.02 18.84 -11.25
CA PRO A 188 -25.10 19.95 -11.09
C PRO A 188 -25.70 20.87 -10.03
N TRP A 189 -24.90 21.17 -9.02
CA TRP A 189 -25.18 22.18 -8.01
C TRP A 189 -25.77 23.42 -8.72
N ARG A 190 -27.10 23.58 -8.60
CA ARG A 190 -27.79 24.78 -9.07
C ARG A 190 -27.57 25.79 -7.96
N PRO A 191 -26.83 26.89 -8.16
CA PRO A 191 -26.81 27.95 -7.16
C PRO A 191 -28.26 28.35 -6.93
N GLU A 192 -28.72 28.26 -5.68
CA GLU A 192 -29.92 28.97 -5.25
C GLU A 192 -29.73 30.41 -5.70
N LYS A 193 -30.55 30.85 -6.66
CA LYS A 193 -30.60 32.26 -7.04
C LYS A 193 -30.99 33.01 -5.78
N GLY A 194 -30.08 33.82 -5.28
CA GLY A 194 -30.34 34.75 -4.18
C GLY A 194 -31.62 35.52 -4.50
N HIS A 195 -32.56 35.44 -3.57
CA HIS A 195 -33.82 36.18 -3.62
C HIS A 195 -33.50 37.64 -3.26
N PRO A 196 -33.59 38.60 -4.20
CA PRO A 196 -33.28 39.99 -3.91
C PRO A 196 -34.56 40.72 -3.52
N ASP A 197 -35.22 40.33 -2.43
CA ASP A 197 -36.46 41.00 -1.98
C ASP A 197 -36.60 41.04 -0.45
N ARG A 198 -35.55 41.50 0.23
CA ARG A 198 -35.69 42.10 1.57
C ARG A 198 -34.88 43.37 1.69
N LEU A 199 -35.32 44.37 0.92
CA LEU A 199 -35.28 45.77 1.32
C LEU A 199 -36.72 46.24 1.40
N LYS A 200 -37.27 46.24 2.61
CA LYS A 200 -38.27 47.17 3.15
C LYS A 200 -38.40 46.90 4.64
#